data_AF-A0A2H0WKF9-F1
#
_entry.id   AF-A0A2H0WKF9-F1
#
_cell.length_a   1.000
_cell.length_b   1.000
_cell.length_c   1.000
_cell.angle_alpha   90.00
_cell.angle_beta   90.00
_cell.angle_gamma   90.00
#
_symmetry.space_group_name_H-M   'P 1'
#
loop_
_entity.id
_entity.type
_entity.pdbx_description
1 polymer ?
#
loop_
_entity_poly.entity_id
_entity_poly.type
_entity_poly.pdbx_seq_one_letter_code
_entity_poly.pdbx_strand_id
1 'polypeptide(L)'
;YDELEKTASEIARILKPGKAMGWVIADQWIKKKFTAVGFLMWQRLEKYFEPIDIVCLTRHNQTSNTGVWHNRARQYNFYLRGFKYLFIMRKPEKK
;
A
#
# COMPACT_ATOMS: atom_id res chain seq x y z
N TYR A 1 11.35 7.05 0.94
CA TYR A 1 9.98 7.56 1.13
C TYR A 1 9.79 8.88 0.43
N ASP A 2 10.78 9.77 0.46
CA ASP A 2 10.66 11.11 -0.13
C ASP A 2 10.39 11.08 -1.64
N GLU A 3 10.97 10.13 -2.37
CA GLU A 3 10.64 9.92 -3.79
C GLU A 3 9.16 9.54 -4.02
N LEU A 4 8.56 8.74 -3.12
CA LEU A 4 7.13 8.41 -3.22
C LEU A 4 6.26 9.62 -2.90
N GLU A 5 6.70 10.46 -1.96
CA GLU A 5 6.00 11.70 -1.60
C GLU A 5 6.05 12.73 -2.73
N LYS A 6 7.16 12.81 -3.49
CA LYS A 6 7.20 13.59 -4.73
C LYS A 6 6.12 13.13 -5.71
N THR A 7 5.96 11.82 -5.93
CA THR A 7 4.88 11.29 -6.78
C THR A 7 3.49 11.64 -6.23
N ALA A 8 3.28 11.54 -4.92
CA ALA A 8 2.02 11.93 -4.29
C ALA A 8 1.70 13.43 -4.50
N SER A 9 2.70 14.31 -4.34
CA SER A 9 2.54 15.75 -4.59
C SER A 9 2.19 16.03 -6.05
N GLU A 10 2.75 15.27 -6.99
CA GLU A 10 2.49 15.45 -8.41
C GLU A 10 1.09 14.96 -8.80
N ILE A 11 0.63 13.84 -8.23
CA ILE A 11 -0.77 13.40 -8.34
C ILE A 11 -1.70 14.47 -7.78
N ALA A 12 -1.39 15.03 -6.62
CA ALA A 12 -2.19 16.09 -6.01
C ALA A 12 -2.22 17.35 -6.90
N ARG A 13 -1.13 17.68 -7.60
CA ARG A 13 -1.05 18.80 -8.54
C ARG A 13 -2.00 18.63 -9.72
N ILE A 14 -2.01 17.44 -10.35
CA ILE A 14 -2.74 17.19 -11.61
C ILE A 14 -4.19 16.72 -11.40
N LEU A 15 -4.50 16.06 -10.29
CA LEU A 15 -5.84 15.54 -10.02
C LEU A 15 -6.84 16.69 -9.86
N LYS A 16 -8.02 16.58 -10.46
CA LYS A 16 -9.07 17.59 -10.31
C LYS A 16 -9.60 17.59 -8.86
N PRO A 17 -9.97 18.75 -8.28
CA PRO A 17 -10.60 18.80 -6.95
C PRO A 17 -11.82 17.88 -6.86
N GLY A 18 -12.00 17.23 -5.70
CA GLY A 18 -13.09 16.28 -5.47
C GLY A 18 -12.94 14.91 -6.15
N LYS A 19 -11.92 14.70 -7.00
CA LYS A 19 -11.67 13.40 -7.64
C LYS A 19 -10.82 12.48 -6.76
N ALA A 20 -10.99 11.18 -6.96
CA ALA A 20 -10.31 10.14 -6.23
C ALA A 20 -9.09 9.61 -6.99
N MET A 21 -8.09 9.17 -6.23
CA MET A 21 -6.97 8.35 -6.68
C MET A 21 -7.03 6.97 -6.04
N GLY A 22 -6.46 5.99 -6.73
CA GLY A 22 -6.18 4.66 -6.20
C GLY A 22 -4.68 4.42 -6.15
N TRP A 23 -4.15 3.98 -5.01
CA TRP A 23 -2.72 3.70 -4.84
C TRP A 23 -2.52 2.28 -4.30
N VAL A 24 -1.97 1.41 -5.14
CA VAL A 24 -1.63 0.03 -4.74
C VAL A 24 -0.21 -0.02 -4.21
N ILE A 25 -0.04 -0.43 -2.95
CA ILE A 25 1.27 -0.56 -2.30
C ILE A 25 1.30 -1.73 -1.32
N ALA A 26 2.47 -2.29 -1.07
CA ALA A 26 2.64 -3.36 -0.10
C ALA A 26 3.80 -3.05 0.83
N ASP A 27 3.70 -3.52 2.07
CA ASP A 27 4.86 -3.57 2.94
C ASP A 27 5.90 -4.53 2.34
N GLN A 28 7.17 -4.24 2.59
CA GLN A 28 8.28 -4.95 1.97
C GLN A 28 9.08 -5.75 3.00
N TRP A 29 9.88 -6.67 2.50
CA TRP A 29 10.87 -7.41 3.27
C TRP A 29 12.23 -7.16 2.62
N ILE A 30 13.02 -6.27 3.20
CA ILE A 30 14.30 -5.84 2.64
C ILE A 30 15.39 -6.17 3.65
N LYS A 31 16.48 -6.82 3.21
CA LYS A 31 17.64 -7.14 4.05
C LYS A 31 17.26 -7.81 5.39
N LYS A 32 16.34 -8.77 5.33
CA LYS A 32 15.81 -9.51 6.51
C LYS A 32 15.06 -8.65 7.53
N LYS A 33 14.62 -7.45 7.15
CA LYS A 33 13.84 -6.54 7.99
C LYS A 33 12.47 -6.29 7.38
N PHE A 34 11.45 -6.26 8.24
CA PHE A 34 10.13 -5.78 7.87
C PHE A 34 10.18 -4.27 7.66
N THR A 35 9.80 -3.84 6.46
CA THR A 35 9.70 -2.42 6.11
C THR A 35 8.24 -2.11 5.83
N ALA A 36 7.60 -1.38 6.75
CA ALA A 36 6.19 -1.00 6.73
C ALA A 36 5.89 0.10 5.69
N VAL A 37 6.35 -0.09 4.44
CA VAL A 37 6.33 0.96 3.41
C VAL A 37 4.91 1.42 3.10
N GLY A 38 3.97 0.47 2.96
CA GLY A 38 2.58 0.79 2.66
C GLY A 38 1.94 1.54 3.82
N PHE A 39 2.09 1.00 5.03
CA PHE A 39 1.54 1.61 6.25
C PHE A 39 2.06 3.04 6.46
N LEU A 40 3.37 3.26 6.36
CA LEU A 40 3.97 4.59 6.55
C LEU A 40 3.67 5.56 5.41
N MET A 41 3.32 5.05 4.21
CA MET A 41 2.91 5.91 3.09
C MET A 41 1.55 6.55 3.35
N TRP A 42 0.65 5.90 4.08
CA TRP A 42 -0.68 6.43 4.42
C TRP A 42 -0.59 7.84 5.03
N GLN A 43 0.19 7.98 6.10
CA GLN A 43 0.35 9.26 6.81
C GLN A 43 0.94 10.37 5.92
N ARG A 44 1.75 10.01 4.91
CA ARG A 44 2.29 10.97 3.95
C ARG A 44 1.23 11.41 2.94
N LEU A 45 0.37 10.49 2.49
CA LEU A 45 -0.72 10.79 1.56
C LEU A 45 -1.78 11.69 2.20
N GLU A 46 -2.05 11.55 3.50
CA GLU A 46 -3.00 12.39 4.25
C GLU A 46 -2.66 13.90 4.24
N LYS A 47 -1.40 14.26 3.93
CA LYS A 47 -1.01 15.66 3.74
C LYS A 47 -1.61 16.30 2.47
N TYR A 48 -2.02 15.49 1.51
CA TYR A 48 -2.45 15.92 0.18
C TYR A 48 -3.88 15.49 -0.17
N PHE A 49 -4.37 14.42 0.45
CA PHE A 49 -5.64 13.78 0.14
C PHE A 49 -6.42 13.43 1.40
N GLU A 50 -7.74 13.41 1.28
CA GLU A 50 -8.65 12.88 2.30
C GLU A 50 -8.84 11.38 2.10
N PRO A 51 -8.76 10.55 3.15
CA PRO A 51 -9.02 9.12 3.02
C PRO A 51 -10.49 8.84 2.69
N ILE A 52 -10.73 7.94 1.74
CA ILE A 52 -12.05 7.37 1.47
C ILE A 52 -12.12 5.96 2.06
N ASP A 53 -11.17 5.10 1.68
CA ASP A 53 -11.15 3.68 2.11
C ASP A 53 -9.76 3.05 1.96
N ILE A 54 -9.56 1.92 2.64
CA ILE A 54 -8.39 1.07 2.58
C ILE A 54 -8.81 -0.38 2.29
N VAL A 55 -8.49 -0.84 1.09
CA VAL A 55 -8.88 -2.17 0.63
C VAL A 55 -7.69 -3.14 0.72
N CYS A 56 -7.95 -4.32 1.28
CA CYS A 56 -7.00 -5.43 1.29
C CYS A 56 -7.07 -6.19 -0.03
N LEU A 57 -6.08 -5.98 -0.91
CA LEU A 57 -5.97 -6.70 -2.18
C LEU A 57 -5.28 -8.06 -1.97
N THR A 58 -6.09 -9.11 -1.84
CA THR A 58 -5.62 -10.49 -1.69
C THR A 58 -4.96 -11.00 -2.98
N ARG A 59 -3.80 -11.64 -2.85
CA ARG A 59 -3.01 -12.15 -3.99
C ARG A 59 -3.28 -13.64 -4.16
N HIS A 60 -4.14 -13.99 -5.10
CA HIS A 60 -4.49 -15.40 -5.34
C HIS A 60 -3.41 -16.18 -6.11
N ASN A 61 -2.73 -15.57 -7.10
CA ASN A 61 -1.73 -16.23 -7.96
C ASN A 61 -0.28 -15.76 -7.70
N GLN A 62 0.24 -15.90 -6.48
CA GLN A 62 1.65 -15.61 -6.20
C GLN A 62 2.45 -16.88 -5.89
N THR A 63 3.71 -16.91 -6.32
CA THR A 63 4.72 -17.95 -6.03
C THR A 63 4.87 -18.29 -4.54
N SER A 64 4.55 -17.37 -3.64
CA SER A 64 4.54 -17.57 -2.19
C SER A 64 3.23 -18.14 -1.63
N ASN A 65 2.18 -18.27 -2.44
CA ASN A 65 0.89 -18.85 -2.06
C ASN A 65 0.77 -20.31 -2.54
N THR A 66 1.85 -21.08 -2.39
CA THR A 66 1.88 -22.52 -2.74
C THR A 66 1.94 -23.38 -1.48
N GLY A 67 1.54 -24.65 -1.59
CA GLY A 67 1.55 -25.59 -0.46
C GLY A 67 2.91 -25.69 0.23
N VAL A 68 4.01 -25.59 -0.52
CA VAL A 68 5.39 -25.59 0.02
C VAL A 68 5.61 -24.41 0.97
N TRP A 69 5.20 -23.21 0.59
CA TRP A 69 5.34 -22.03 1.43
C TRP A 69 4.41 -22.08 2.64
N HIS A 70 3.20 -22.61 2.49
CA HIS A 70 2.27 -22.85 3.62
C HIS A 70 2.83 -23.87 4.62
N ASN A 71 3.52 -24.91 4.15
CA ASN A 71 4.18 -25.88 5.02
C ASN A 71 5.39 -25.25 5.74
N ARG A 72 6.21 -24.47 5.02
CA ARG A 72 7.35 -23.74 5.62
C ARG A 72 6.89 -22.70 6.65
N ALA A 73 5.82 -21.97 6.37
CA ALA A 73 5.19 -21.02 7.29
C ALA A 73 4.81 -21.71 8.61
N ARG A 74 4.19 -22.90 8.55
CA ARG A 74 3.87 -23.72 9.72
C ARG A 74 5.12 -24.26 10.43
N GLN A 75 6.08 -24.79 9.68
CA GLN A 75 7.29 -25.41 10.22
C GLN A 75 8.20 -24.38 10.93
N TYR A 76 8.35 -23.19 10.35
CA TYR A 76 9.24 -22.15 10.83
C TYR A 76 8.49 -20.98 11.51
N ASN A 77 7.21 -21.17 11.81
CA ASN A 77 6.33 -20.25 12.53
C ASN A 77 6.37 -18.79 12.03
N PHE A 78 6.05 -18.57 10.75
CA PHE A 78 5.92 -17.23 10.16
C PHE A 78 4.68 -17.11 9.26
N TYR A 79 4.21 -15.88 9.05
CA TYR A 79 3.05 -15.60 8.19
C TYR A 79 3.47 -15.26 6.75
N LEU A 80 2.73 -15.80 5.78
CA LEU A 80 2.86 -15.41 4.38
C LEU A 80 2.17 -14.08 4.14
N ARG A 81 2.85 -13.14 3.49
CA ARG A 81 2.25 -11.87 3.10
C ARG A 81 1.31 -12.08 1.92
N GLY A 82 0.02 -12.22 2.23
CA GLY A 82 -1.02 -12.56 1.25
C GLY A 82 -1.67 -11.37 0.55
N PHE A 83 -1.35 -10.13 0.93
CA PHE A 83 -2.08 -8.97 0.42
C PHE A 83 -1.20 -7.74 0.13
N LYS A 84 -1.79 -6.81 -0.62
CA LYS A 84 -1.33 -5.43 -0.78
C LYS A 84 -2.43 -4.48 -0.28
N TYR A 85 -2.09 -3.27 0.10
CA TYR A 85 -3.07 -2.22 0.30
C TYR A 85 -3.47 -1.61 -1.05
N LEU A 86 -4.75 -1.30 -1.21
CA LEU A 86 -5.24 -0.29 -2.14
C LEU A 86 -5.79 0.86 -1.30
N PHE A 87 -5.10 1.99 -1.34
CA PHE A 87 -5.61 3.22 -0.75
C PHE A 87 -6.52 3.90 -1.76
N ILE A 88 -7.71 4.29 -1.31
CA ILE A 88 -8.64 5.12 -2.07
C ILE A 88 -8.73 6.44 -1.32
N MET A 89 -8.30 7.52 -1.98
CA MET A 89 -8.21 8.84 -1.35
C MET A 89 -8.70 9.91 -2.32
N ARG A 90 -9.30 10.97 -1.79
CA ARG A 90 -9.89 12.08 -2.54
C ARG A 90 -9.02 13.31 -2.44
N LYS A 91 -8.82 14.04 -3.54
CA LYS A 91 -8.29 15.40 -3.45
C LYS A 91 -9.36 16.33 -2.84
N PRO A 92 -9.05 17.09 -1.78
CA PRO A 92 -9.99 18.03 -1.18
C PRO A 92 -10.63 18.95 -2.22
N GLU A 93 -11.88 19.33 -1.98
CA GLU A 93 -12.51 20.37 -2.78
C GLU A 93 -11.81 21.72 -2.53
N LYS A 94 -11.73 22.54 -3.58
CA LYS A 94 -11.36 23.93 -3.38
C LYS A 94 -12.56 24.61 -2.72
N LYS A 95 -12.39 25.11 -1.50
CA LYS A 95 -13.32 26.09 -0.93
C LYS A 95 -13.41 27.31 -1.84
#